data_AF-A0A4Q4XHW8-F1
#
_entry.id   AF-A0A4Q4XHW8-F1
#
_cell.length_a   1.000
_cell.length_b   1.000
_cell.length_c   1.000
_cell.angle_alpha   90.00
_cell.angle_beta   90.00
_cell.angle_gamma   90.00
#
_symmetry.space_group_name_H-M   'P 1'
#
loop_
_entity.id
_entity.type
_entity.pdbx_description
1 polymer ?
#
loop_
_entity_poly.entity_id
_entity_poly.type
_entity_poly.pdbx_seq_one_letter_code
_entity_poly.pdbx_strand_id
1 'polypeptide(L)'
;MISDLYNVWRYYEPPLSANEAAAAESTSGPCHLKYATSENLFKANRAVESLLNGIVLTQVEYANDMTVLVTSEGPQRLKTLVRFQAPHKRCFTNLSIALRAFALEMDPKPTQASSSEALQNLTKAFLTFKLYHSIIRLFLFCDPGTPGAKLEDATMGAYYKDILDLAERILQLGSPRAAPFTPVPSTTQPLFAVAHSGVPQSNRRRAIDLLRRYPRHEGLWDTMFAASLGDLIMAREREILAERRRESCTDVDGGDAAEAKQGDDDEIVEVLDRQYGTRVKFENERSARVTLCTWREWIAGQPGKIYRFHW
;
A
#
# COMPACT_ATOMS: atom_id res chain seq x y z
N MET A 1 -27.87 7.27 -7.66
CA MET A 1 -26.82 6.66 -8.50
C MET A 1 -25.48 6.72 -7.76
N ILE A 2 -25.35 6.01 -6.62
CA ILE A 2 -24.19 6.07 -5.69
C ILE A 2 -23.38 4.75 -5.69
N SER A 3 -23.86 3.72 -6.40
CA SER A 3 -23.26 2.37 -6.48
C SER A 3 -21.97 2.27 -7.33
N ASP A 4 -21.52 3.37 -7.93
CA ASP A 4 -20.50 3.35 -8.98
C ASP A 4 -19.07 3.43 -8.43
N LEU A 5 -18.85 4.05 -7.26
CA LEU A 5 -17.50 4.29 -6.71
C LEU A 5 -16.72 3.03 -6.33
N TYR A 6 -17.38 1.94 -5.94
CA TYR A 6 -16.74 0.71 -5.45
C TYR A 6 -16.62 -0.41 -6.49
N ASN A 7 -17.19 -0.21 -7.68
CA ASN A 7 -17.27 -1.28 -8.70
C ASN A 7 -16.73 -0.87 -10.08
N VAL A 8 -16.19 0.35 -10.25
CA VAL A 8 -15.62 0.80 -11.54
C VAL A 8 -14.59 -0.18 -12.06
N TRP A 9 -13.77 -0.73 -11.16
CA TRP A 9 -12.72 -1.70 -11.50
C TRP A 9 -13.27 -2.95 -12.22
N ARG A 10 -14.53 -3.32 -11.98
CA ARG A 10 -15.14 -4.51 -12.60
C ARG A 10 -15.31 -4.37 -14.10
N TYR A 11 -15.43 -3.14 -14.60
CA TYR A 11 -15.72 -2.83 -16.00
C TYR A 11 -14.57 -2.08 -16.69
N TYR A 12 -13.41 -1.95 -16.02
CA TYR A 12 -12.29 -1.23 -16.59
C TYR A 12 -11.68 -1.98 -17.78
N GLU A 13 -11.57 -1.26 -18.90
CA GLU A 13 -10.87 -1.70 -20.10
C GLU A 13 -9.73 -0.73 -20.43
N PRO A 14 -8.54 -1.23 -20.80
CA PRO A 14 -7.43 -0.38 -21.18
C PRO A 14 -7.69 0.30 -22.54
N PRO A 15 -7.06 1.46 -22.80
CA PRO A 15 -7.20 2.15 -24.09
C PRO A 15 -6.57 1.40 -25.27
N LEU A 16 -5.78 0.35 -25.00
CA LEU A 16 -5.14 -0.54 -25.97
C LEU A 16 -5.31 -1.98 -25.52
N SER A 17 -5.43 -2.90 -26.48
CA SER A 17 -5.22 -4.33 -26.22
C SER A 17 -3.75 -4.63 -25.86
N ALA A 18 -3.49 -5.80 -25.26
CA ALA A 18 -2.14 -6.22 -24.90
C ALA A 18 -1.18 -6.28 -26.12
N ASN A 19 -1.68 -6.71 -27.27
CA ASN A 19 -0.90 -6.82 -28.50
C ASN A 19 -0.60 -5.44 -29.09
N GLU A 20 -1.56 -4.51 -29.03
CA GLU A 20 -1.35 -3.14 -29.50
C GLU A 20 -0.36 -2.38 -28.60
N ALA A 21 -0.41 -2.60 -27.28
CA ALA A 21 0.58 -2.02 -26.37
C ALA A 21 2.00 -2.52 -26.69
N ALA A 22 2.18 -3.82 -26.91
CA ALA A 22 3.47 -4.40 -27.28
C ALA A 22 3.98 -3.92 -28.66
N ALA A 23 3.07 -3.76 -29.63
CA ALA A 23 3.41 -3.20 -30.94
C ALA A 23 3.81 -1.72 -30.83
N ALA A 24 3.09 -0.93 -30.02
CA ALA A 24 3.39 0.48 -29.78
C ALA A 24 4.74 0.70 -29.08
N GLU A 25 5.14 -0.21 -28.17
CA GLU A 25 6.48 -0.23 -27.57
C GLU A 25 7.59 -0.36 -28.64
N SER A 26 7.29 -1.01 -29.77
CA SER A 26 8.26 -1.29 -30.84
C SER A 26 8.32 -0.18 -31.91
N THR A 27 7.34 0.73 -31.97
CA THR A 27 7.25 1.78 -32.98
C THR A 27 7.38 3.16 -32.33
N SER A 28 8.60 3.69 -32.18
CA SER A 28 8.80 5.02 -31.61
C SER A 28 8.40 6.13 -32.60
N GLY A 29 7.17 6.63 -32.50
CA GLY A 29 6.65 7.77 -33.26
C GLY A 29 6.71 9.11 -32.51
N PRO A 30 6.45 10.25 -33.18
CA PRO A 30 6.46 11.58 -32.55
C PRO A 30 5.41 11.76 -31.44
N CYS A 31 5.75 12.58 -30.44
CA CYS A 31 5.02 12.86 -29.21
C CYS A 31 3.67 13.58 -29.44
N HIS A 32 2.60 12.81 -29.62
CA HIS A 32 1.25 13.27 -29.26
C HIS A 32 0.73 12.38 -28.13
N LEU A 33 0.11 12.98 -27.11
CA LEU A 33 -0.58 12.25 -26.04
C LEU A 33 -1.81 11.55 -26.64
N LYS A 34 -1.62 10.35 -27.17
CA LYS A 34 -2.68 9.54 -27.79
C LYS A 34 -3.36 8.68 -26.74
N TYR A 35 -2.62 8.20 -25.75
CA TYR A 35 -3.08 7.27 -24.72
C TYR A 35 -3.22 7.94 -23.36
N ALA A 36 -2.22 8.72 -22.91
CA ALA A 36 -2.19 9.40 -21.63
C ALA A 36 -3.01 10.71 -21.63
N THR A 37 -4.23 10.66 -22.17
CA THR A 37 -5.18 11.77 -22.14
C THR A 37 -5.76 11.95 -20.73
N SER A 38 -6.26 13.16 -20.42
CA SER A 38 -6.91 13.44 -19.13
C SER A 38 -8.08 12.48 -18.85
N GLU A 39 -8.86 12.13 -19.88
CA GLU A 39 -10.00 11.22 -19.75
C GLU A 39 -9.56 9.77 -19.43
N ASN A 40 -8.54 9.27 -20.13
CA ASN A 40 -8.04 7.92 -19.91
C ASN A 40 -7.39 7.79 -18.53
N LEU A 41 -6.60 8.79 -18.12
CA LEU A 41 -6.02 8.83 -16.78
C LEU A 41 -7.08 8.96 -15.70
N PHE A 42 -8.14 9.75 -15.92
CA PHE A 42 -9.27 9.84 -14.98
C PHE A 42 -9.94 8.47 -14.78
N LYS A 43 -10.29 7.78 -15.87
CA LYS A 43 -10.89 6.44 -15.83
C LYS A 43 -10.00 5.43 -15.13
N ALA A 44 -8.69 5.44 -15.43
CA ALA A 44 -7.71 4.54 -14.81
C ALA A 44 -7.54 4.82 -13.31
N ASN A 45 -7.46 6.10 -12.91
CA ASN A 45 -7.36 6.50 -11.50
C ASN A 45 -8.60 6.07 -10.69
N ARG A 46 -9.82 6.26 -11.23
CA ARG A 46 -11.03 5.75 -10.58
C ARG A 46 -11.03 4.23 -10.47
N ALA A 47 -10.63 3.53 -11.53
CA ALA A 47 -10.59 2.08 -11.52
C ALA A 47 -9.56 1.51 -10.53
N VAL A 48 -8.36 2.09 -10.45
CA VAL A 48 -7.31 1.61 -9.54
C VAL A 48 -7.66 1.87 -8.07
N GLU A 49 -8.24 3.04 -7.74
CA GLU A 49 -8.72 3.33 -6.38
C GLU A 49 -9.86 2.38 -5.98
N SER A 50 -10.83 2.20 -6.88
CA SER A 50 -11.94 1.28 -6.69
C SER A 50 -11.46 -0.16 -6.50
N LEU A 51 -10.44 -0.59 -7.25
CA LEU A 51 -9.82 -1.91 -7.11
C LEU A 51 -9.15 -2.09 -5.75
N LEU A 52 -8.35 -1.12 -5.30
CA LEU A 52 -7.71 -1.18 -3.98
C LEU A 52 -8.74 -1.31 -2.87
N ASN A 53 -9.80 -0.50 -2.90
CA ASN A 53 -10.88 -0.57 -1.92
C ASN A 53 -11.60 -1.94 -1.96
N GLY A 54 -11.87 -2.47 -3.15
CA GLY A 54 -12.46 -3.81 -3.31
C GLY A 54 -11.58 -4.93 -2.73
N ILE A 55 -10.27 -4.86 -2.95
CA ILE A 55 -9.30 -5.82 -2.40
C ILE A 55 -9.27 -5.74 -0.87
N VAL A 56 -9.18 -4.53 -0.29
CA VAL A 56 -9.16 -4.33 1.17
C VAL A 56 -10.45 -4.87 1.81
N LEU A 57 -11.62 -4.58 1.24
CA LEU A 57 -12.89 -5.11 1.73
C LEU A 57 -12.92 -6.64 1.70
N THR A 58 -12.50 -7.23 0.59
CA THR A 58 -12.41 -8.68 0.45
C THR A 58 -11.47 -9.28 1.52
N GLN A 59 -10.33 -8.66 1.78
CA GLN A 59 -9.40 -9.14 2.81
C GLN A 59 -10.00 -9.09 4.22
N VAL A 60 -10.79 -8.06 4.54
CA VAL A 60 -11.50 -7.98 5.82
C VAL A 60 -12.57 -9.07 5.93
N GLU A 61 -13.35 -9.29 4.87
CA GLU A 61 -14.40 -10.31 4.84
C GLU A 61 -13.84 -11.73 5.04
N TYR A 62 -12.69 -12.03 4.43
CA TYR A 62 -12.04 -13.33 4.51
C TYR A 62 -10.90 -13.40 5.54
N ALA A 63 -10.80 -12.44 6.47
CA ALA A 63 -9.74 -12.41 7.48
C ALA A 63 -9.68 -13.70 8.31
N ASN A 64 -10.85 -14.24 8.68
CA ASN A 64 -10.97 -15.51 9.40
C ASN A 64 -10.62 -16.74 8.55
N ASP A 65 -10.67 -16.66 7.22
CA ASP A 65 -10.24 -17.74 6.34
C ASP A 65 -8.74 -17.68 6.05
N MET A 66 -8.15 -16.49 6.07
CA MET A 66 -6.70 -16.30 5.96
C MET A 66 -5.94 -16.87 7.16
N THR A 67 -6.55 -16.87 8.34
CA THR A 67 -5.92 -17.41 9.57
C THR A 67 -5.76 -18.92 9.49
N VAL A 68 -6.73 -19.61 8.89
CA VAL A 68 -6.71 -21.06 8.64
C VAL A 68 -5.61 -21.47 7.66
N LEU A 69 -5.17 -20.56 6.77
CA LEU A 69 -3.98 -20.79 5.93
C LEU A 69 -2.68 -20.77 6.74
N VAL A 70 -2.63 -19.97 7.81
CA VAL A 70 -1.48 -19.89 8.72
C VAL A 70 -1.50 -21.09 9.69
N THR A 71 -2.67 -21.69 9.93
CA THR A 71 -2.86 -22.84 10.83
C THR A 71 -3.25 -24.12 10.07
N SER A 72 -2.29 -24.73 9.36
CA SER A 72 -2.26 -26.15 8.91
C SER A 72 -3.40 -26.75 8.03
N GLU A 73 -4.53 -26.09 7.74
CA GLU A 73 -5.57 -26.60 6.81
C GLU A 73 -5.45 -26.01 5.38
N GLY A 74 -4.21 -25.88 4.90
CA GLY A 74 -3.80 -24.95 3.85
C GLY A 74 -4.27 -25.14 2.40
N PRO A 75 -4.38 -26.35 1.80
CA PRO A 75 -4.45 -26.43 0.33
C PRO A 75 -5.80 -26.08 -0.30
N GLN A 76 -6.93 -26.48 0.30
CA GLN A 76 -8.26 -26.28 -0.32
C GLN A 76 -8.81 -24.87 -0.10
N ARG A 77 -8.62 -24.28 1.09
CA ARG A 77 -9.02 -22.90 1.33
C ARG A 77 -8.17 -21.91 0.52
N LEU A 78 -6.90 -22.24 0.26
CA LEU A 78 -6.05 -21.44 -0.64
C LEU A 78 -6.61 -21.38 -2.06
N LYS A 79 -7.11 -22.51 -2.59
CA LYS A 79 -7.76 -22.53 -3.91
C LYS A 79 -9.02 -21.66 -3.95
N THR A 80 -9.81 -21.66 -2.88
CA THR A 80 -11.00 -20.80 -2.75
C THR A 80 -10.60 -19.32 -2.74
N LEU A 81 -9.61 -18.93 -1.94
CA LEU A 81 -9.09 -17.56 -1.88
C LEU A 81 -8.49 -17.10 -3.22
N VAL A 82 -7.75 -17.96 -3.92
CA VAL A 82 -7.22 -17.67 -5.26
C VAL A 82 -8.35 -17.43 -6.26
N ARG A 83 -9.45 -18.20 -6.20
CA ARG A 83 -10.63 -17.98 -7.05
C ARG A 83 -11.29 -16.62 -6.77
N PHE A 84 -11.38 -16.21 -5.51
CA PHE A 84 -11.93 -14.90 -5.15
C PHE A 84 -11.07 -13.72 -5.64
N GLN A 85 -9.77 -13.91 -5.83
CA GLN A 85 -8.89 -12.88 -6.39
C GLN A 85 -8.89 -12.83 -7.92
N ALA A 86 -9.45 -13.82 -8.64
CA ALA A 86 -9.47 -13.84 -10.10
C ALA A 86 -10.01 -12.53 -10.74
N PRO A 87 -11.16 -11.96 -10.32
CA PRO A 87 -11.64 -10.72 -10.89
C PRO A 87 -10.71 -9.53 -10.59
N HIS A 88 -10.10 -9.47 -9.39
CA HIS A 88 -9.11 -8.44 -9.03
C HIS A 88 -7.87 -8.54 -9.92
N LYS A 89 -7.35 -9.76 -10.13
CA LYS A 89 -6.20 -10.02 -11.01
C LYS A 89 -6.48 -9.65 -12.47
N ARG A 90 -7.70 -9.90 -12.97
CA ARG A 90 -8.12 -9.46 -14.30
C ARG A 90 -8.04 -7.94 -14.42
N CYS A 91 -8.65 -7.20 -13.49
CA CYS A 91 -8.60 -5.74 -13.53
C CYS A 91 -7.17 -5.21 -13.39
N PHE A 92 -6.38 -5.78 -12.49
CA PHE A 92 -4.96 -5.44 -12.34
C PHE A 92 -4.17 -5.64 -13.63
N THR A 93 -4.43 -6.73 -14.37
CA THR A 93 -3.82 -6.98 -15.68
C THR A 93 -4.19 -5.90 -16.70
N ASN A 94 -5.47 -5.52 -16.76
CA ASN A 94 -5.94 -4.43 -17.62
C ASN A 94 -5.27 -3.10 -17.26
N LEU A 95 -5.14 -2.78 -15.97
CA LEU A 95 -4.45 -1.59 -15.49
C LEU A 95 -2.95 -1.65 -15.82
N SER A 96 -2.30 -2.81 -15.76
CA SER A 96 -0.90 -2.99 -16.20
C SER A 96 -0.71 -2.72 -17.70
N ILE A 97 -1.69 -3.09 -18.54
CA ILE A 97 -1.67 -2.76 -19.98
C ILE A 97 -1.76 -1.24 -20.16
N ALA A 98 -2.69 -0.57 -19.47
CA ALA A 98 -2.83 0.87 -19.53
C ALA A 98 -1.58 1.61 -19.01
N LEU A 99 -0.96 1.11 -17.93
CA LEU A 99 0.26 1.68 -17.38
C LEU A 99 1.41 1.69 -18.40
N ARG A 100 1.59 0.60 -19.14
CA ARG A 100 2.59 0.53 -20.21
C ARG A 100 2.29 1.55 -21.32
N ALA A 101 1.03 1.61 -21.76
CA ALA A 101 0.61 2.56 -22.78
C ALA A 101 0.83 4.02 -22.37
N PHE A 102 0.53 4.38 -21.11
CA PHE A 102 0.75 5.73 -20.60
C PHE A 102 2.24 6.04 -20.42
N ALA A 103 3.05 5.07 -19.96
CA ALA A 103 4.49 5.25 -19.75
C ALA A 103 5.22 5.59 -21.06
N LEU A 104 4.80 5.02 -22.20
CA LEU A 104 5.34 5.35 -23.53
C LEU A 104 5.27 6.85 -23.88
N GLU A 105 4.28 7.56 -23.33
CA GLU A 105 4.03 8.97 -23.63
C GLU A 105 4.47 9.91 -22.49
N MET A 106 4.44 9.43 -21.26
CA MET A 106 4.68 10.23 -20.05
C MET A 106 6.10 10.12 -19.51
N ASP A 107 6.87 9.08 -19.86
CA ASP A 107 8.28 9.00 -19.47
C ASP A 107 9.10 10.05 -20.25
N PRO A 108 9.90 10.86 -19.56
CA PRO A 108 10.46 12.08 -20.13
C PRO A 108 11.46 11.79 -21.25
N LYS A 109 11.30 12.47 -22.39
CA LYS A 109 12.45 12.80 -23.25
C LYS A 109 13.17 14.02 -22.63
N PRO A 110 14.51 14.08 -22.61
CA PRO A 110 15.29 15.05 -21.81
C PRO A 110 15.10 16.55 -22.11
N THR A 111 14.18 16.97 -22.99
CA THR A 111 14.34 18.24 -23.73
C THR A 111 13.22 19.27 -23.57
N GLN A 112 12.26 19.13 -22.64
CA GLN A 112 11.20 20.15 -22.47
C GLN A 112 11.20 20.78 -21.07
N ALA A 113 11.95 21.88 -20.95
CA ALA A 113 12.11 22.68 -19.74
C ALA A 113 11.01 23.76 -19.53
N SER A 114 9.77 23.49 -19.93
CA SER A 114 8.65 24.38 -19.59
C SER A 114 7.35 23.58 -19.51
N SER A 115 7.09 22.95 -18.36
CA SER A 115 5.85 22.21 -18.16
C SER A 115 4.69 23.17 -17.89
N SER A 116 3.69 23.21 -18.76
CA SER A 116 2.42 23.88 -18.49
C SER A 116 1.74 23.28 -17.25
N GLU A 117 0.88 24.04 -16.56
CA GLU A 117 0.06 23.55 -15.43
C GLU A 117 -0.75 22.31 -15.83
N ALA A 118 -1.24 22.26 -17.07
CA ALA A 118 -1.93 21.09 -17.62
C ALA A 118 -1.03 19.84 -17.66
N LEU A 119 0.23 19.98 -18.08
CA LEU A 119 1.19 18.87 -18.09
C LEU A 119 1.56 18.42 -16.67
N GLN A 120 1.66 19.35 -15.72
CA GLN A 120 1.89 19.01 -14.30
C GLN A 120 0.72 18.21 -13.72
N ASN A 121 -0.53 18.61 -14.02
CA ASN A 121 -1.72 17.89 -13.60
C ASN A 121 -1.80 16.49 -14.21
N LEU A 122 -1.50 16.35 -15.50
CA LEU A 122 -1.41 15.05 -16.17
C LEU A 122 -0.31 14.16 -15.57
N THR A 123 0.87 14.74 -15.32
CA THR A 123 1.98 14.04 -14.66
C THR A 123 1.58 13.56 -13.28
N LYS A 124 0.91 14.40 -12.49
CA LYS A 124 0.40 14.03 -11.17
C LYS A 124 -0.61 12.87 -11.27
N ALA A 125 -1.56 12.94 -12.18
CA ALA A 125 -2.54 11.87 -12.40
C ALA A 125 -1.91 10.55 -12.83
N PHE A 126 -0.89 10.59 -13.69
CA PHE A 126 -0.12 9.41 -14.09
C PHE A 126 0.68 8.82 -12.93
N LEU A 127 1.37 9.65 -12.15
CA LEU A 127 2.13 9.18 -10.98
C LEU A 127 1.22 8.60 -9.91
N THR A 128 0.06 9.22 -9.64
CA THR A 128 -0.94 8.68 -8.69
C THR A 128 -1.47 7.32 -9.17
N PHE A 129 -1.75 7.18 -10.46
CA PHE A 129 -2.14 5.90 -11.04
C PHE A 129 -1.06 4.84 -10.84
N LYS A 130 0.21 5.18 -11.10
CA LYS A 130 1.36 4.30 -10.89
C LYS A 130 1.55 3.93 -9.41
N LEU A 131 1.34 4.88 -8.49
CA LEU A 131 1.39 4.65 -7.04
C LEU A 131 0.36 3.62 -6.60
N TYR A 132 -0.90 3.80 -7.00
CA TYR A 132 -1.99 2.89 -6.65
C TYR A 132 -1.84 1.51 -7.32
N HIS A 133 -1.32 1.46 -8.54
CA HIS A 133 -0.97 0.19 -9.19
C HIS A 133 0.11 -0.55 -8.39
N SER A 134 1.15 0.16 -7.95
CA SER A 134 2.26 -0.42 -7.19
C SER A 134 1.80 -0.97 -5.83
N ILE A 135 0.94 -0.26 -5.10
CA ILE A 135 0.45 -0.75 -3.80
C ILE A 135 -0.49 -1.96 -3.96
N ILE A 136 -1.33 -2.00 -5.00
CA ILE A 136 -2.23 -3.14 -5.26
C ILE A 136 -1.44 -4.42 -5.49
N ARG A 137 -0.28 -4.34 -6.14
CA ARG A 137 0.61 -5.49 -6.35
C ARG A 137 0.92 -6.21 -5.04
N LEU A 138 1.09 -5.46 -3.94
CA LEU A 138 1.42 -6.03 -2.63
C LEU A 138 0.28 -6.85 -2.01
N PHE A 139 -0.97 -6.61 -2.42
CA PHE A 139 -2.15 -7.29 -1.87
C PHE A 139 -2.60 -8.51 -2.69
N LEU A 140 -2.02 -8.73 -3.86
CA LEU A 140 -2.33 -9.89 -4.70
C LEU A 140 -1.45 -11.07 -4.28
N PHE A 141 -2.06 -12.17 -3.81
CA PHE A 141 -1.38 -13.32 -3.19
C PHE A 141 -0.52 -14.14 -4.15
N CYS A 142 -0.54 -13.83 -5.44
CA CYS A 142 0.37 -14.41 -6.41
C CYS A 142 0.72 -13.34 -7.42
N ASP A 143 2.02 -13.11 -7.63
CA ASP A 143 2.46 -12.43 -8.84
C ASP A 143 1.86 -13.19 -10.04
N PRO A 144 1.11 -12.53 -10.93
CA PRO A 144 0.58 -13.19 -12.12
C PRO A 144 1.67 -13.84 -12.98
N GLY A 145 2.95 -13.44 -12.83
CA GLY A 145 4.10 -14.04 -13.53
C GLY A 145 4.80 -15.21 -12.83
N THR A 146 4.63 -15.39 -11.51
CA THR A 146 5.35 -16.43 -10.74
C THR A 146 4.48 -17.04 -9.64
N PRO A 147 3.64 -18.04 -9.96
CA PRO A 147 2.82 -18.75 -8.97
C PRO A 147 3.72 -19.48 -7.96
N GLY A 148 3.64 -19.11 -6.68
CA GLY A 148 4.22 -19.89 -5.57
C GLY A 148 5.58 -19.43 -5.04
N ALA A 149 6.22 -18.43 -5.65
CA ALA A 149 7.40 -17.80 -5.05
C ALA A 149 6.94 -16.83 -3.94
N LYS A 150 7.29 -17.09 -2.68
CA LYS A 150 7.30 -16.03 -1.66
C LYS A 150 8.23 -14.95 -2.20
N LEU A 151 7.76 -13.71 -2.30
CA LEU A 151 8.66 -12.62 -2.64
C LEU A 151 9.78 -12.56 -1.59
N GLU A 152 11.02 -12.51 -2.03
CA GLU A 152 12.16 -12.31 -1.15
C GLU A 152 12.02 -10.95 -0.45
N ASP A 153 12.44 -10.88 0.82
CA ASP A 153 12.32 -9.68 1.64
C ASP A 153 12.99 -8.46 0.98
N ALA A 154 14.08 -8.67 0.25
CA ALA A 154 14.78 -7.63 -0.51
C ALA A 154 13.91 -7.07 -1.66
N THR A 155 13.19 -7.93 -2.39
CA THR A 155 12.28 -7.49 -3.47
C THR A 155 11.09 -6.73 -2.90
N MET A 156 10.50 -7.20 -1.79
CA MET A 156 9.44 -6.46 -1.08
C MET A 156 9.93 -5.09 -0.63
N GLY A 157 11.13 -5.02 -0.06
CA GLY A 157 11.75 -3.78 0.38
C GLY A 157 11.92 -2.77 -0.75
N ALA A 158 12.32 -3.22 -1.94
CA ALA A 158 12.41 -2.39 -3.13
C ALA A 158 11.04 -1.85 -3.55
N TYR A 159 9.99 -2.67 -3.55
CA TYR A 159 8.64 -2.20 -3.90
C TYR A 159 8.11 -1.14 -2.93
N TYR A 160 8.30 -1.32 -1.63
CA TYR A 160 7.93 -0.28 -0.65
C TYR A 160 8.70 1.01 -0.87
N LYS A 161 9.99 0.93 -1.20
CA LYS A 161 10.80 2.11 -1.53
C LYS A 161 10.27 2.83 -2.77
N ASP A 162 9.96 2.10 -3.85
CA ASP A 162 9.41 2.67 -5.08
C ASP A 162 8.08 3.38 -4.84
N ILE A 163 7.21 2.81 -4.00
CA ILE A 163 5.95 3.43 -3.57
C ILE A 163 6.20 4.76 -2.85
N LEU A 164 7.20 4.81 -1.96
CA LEU A 164 7.58 6.03 -1.23
C LEU A 164 8.15 7.09 -2.17
N ASP A 165 9.01 6.69 -3.12
CA ASP A 165 9.60 7.60 -4.11
C ASP A 165 8.51 8.21 -5.00
N LEU A 166 7.52 7.40 -5.42
CA LEU A 166 6.35 7.89 -6.16
C LEU A 166 5.50 8.85 -5.33
N ALA A 167 5.19 8.49 -4.09
CA ALA A 167 4.39 9.32 -3.20
C ALA A 167 5.08 10.67 -2.93
N GLU A 168 6.37 10.67 -2.58
CA GLU A 168 7.14 11.89 -2.35
C GLU A 168 7.18 12.78 -3.61
N ARG A 169 7.39 12.19 -4.79
CA ARG A 169 7.34 12.93 -6.06
C ARG A 169 5.97 13.58 -6.30
N ILE A 170 4.86 12.88 -6.03
CA ILE A 170 3.50 13.44 -6.14
C ILE A 170 3.29 14.59 -5.16
N LEU A 171 3.76 14.44 -3.92
CA LEU A 171 3.63 15.45 -2.87
C LEU A 171 4.44 16.72 -3.21
N GLN A 172 5.60 16.57 -3.84
CA GLN A 172 6.46 17.67 -4.30
C GLN A 172 5.91 18.42 -5.52
N LEU A 173 5.04 17.80 -6.33
CA LEU A 173 4.36 18.49 -7.44
C LEU A 173 3.34 19.55 -6.97
N GLY A 174 3.13 19.68 -5.65
CA GLY A 174 2.26 20.69 -5.07
C GLY A 174 0.77 20.44 -5.29
N SER A 175 -0.05 21.33 -4.73
CA SER A 175 -1.46 21.43 -5.11
C SER A 175 -1.57 22.52 -6.17
N PRO A 176 -2.13 22.25 -7.37
CA PRO A 176 -2.37 23.31 -8.35
C PRO A 176 -3.22 24.42 -7.71
N ARG A 177 -2.97 25.68 -8.11
CA ARG A 177 -3.73 26.84 -7.61
C ARG A 177 -5.20 26.76 -8.02
N ALA A 178 -5.49 26.08 -9.12
CA ALA A 178 -6.83 25.70 -9.54
C ALA A 178 -7.12 24.24 -9.15
N ALA A 179 -8.38 23.92 -8.86
CA ALA A 179 -8.79 22.52 -8.65
C ALA A 179 -8.35 21.69 -9.86
N PRO A 180 -7.67 20.55 -9.66
CA PRO A 180 -7.21 19.74 -10.79
C PRO A 180 -8.43 19.29 -11.60
N PHE A 181 -8.37 19.48 -12.92
CA PHE A 181 -9.39 19.01 -13.86
C PHE A 181 -9.61 17.49 -13.81
N THR A 182 -8.67 16.77 -13.20
CA THR A 182 -8.70 15.32 -13.01
C THR A 182 -8.66 15.03 -11.51
N PRO A 183 -9.77 14.59 -10.90
CA PRO A 183 -9.76 14.04 -9.55
C PRO A 183 -8.74 12.90 -9.48
N VAL A 184 -7.78 13.01 -8.57
CA VAL A 184 -6.77 11.98 -8.34
C VAL A 184 -6.94 11.39 -6.93
N PRO A 185 -6.80 10.08 -6.77
CA PRO A 185 -6.82 9.43 -5.47
C PRO A 185 -5.78 10.00 -4.49
N SER A 186 -6.08 9.86 -3.20
CA SER A 186 -5.22 10.35 -2.11
C SER A 186 -3.89 9.60 -2.02
N THR A 187 -2.79 10.30 -1.76
CA THR A 187 -1.53 9.63 -1.42
C THR A 187 -1.52 9.05 0.01
N THR A 188 -2.49 9.43 0.85
CA THR A 188 -2.55 9.06 2.26
C THR A 188 -2.75 7.57 2.46
N GLN A 189 -3.63 6.93 1.70
CA GLN A 189 -3.92 5.50 1.84
C GLN A 189 -2.70 4.62 1.46
N PRO A 190 -2.01 4.83 0.31
CA PRO A 190 -0.75 4.15 0.03
C PRO A 190 0.33 4.38 1.09
N LEU A 191 0.52 5.63 1.54
CA LEU A 191 1.51 5.95 2.57
C LEU A 191 1.20 5.25 3.89
N PHE A 192 -0.07 5.24 4.32
CA PHE A 192 -0.48 4.54 5.53
C PHE A 192 -0.31 3.02 5.40
N ALA A 193 -0.58 2.44 4.23
CA ALA A 193 -0.30 1.04 3.98
C ALA A 193 1.19 0.71 4.14
N VAL A 194 2.10 1.56 3.63
CA VAL A 194 3.54 1.39 3.85
C VAL A 194 3.90 1.60 5.32
N ALA A 195 3.36 2.62 6.01
CA ALA A 195 3.59 2.84 7.44
C ALA A 195 3.14 1.63 8.27
N HIS A 196 2.04 0.99 7.89
CA HIS A 196 1.48 -0.17 8.58
C HIS A 196 2.30 -1.44 8.37
N SER A 197 2.61 -1.82 7.12
CA SER A 197 3.16 -3.15 6.79
C SER A 197 4.53 -3.15 6.09
N GLY A 198 5.11 -1.96 5.86
CA GLY A 198 6.36 -1.81 5.13
C GLY A 198 7.52 -2.63 5.67
N VAL A 199 8.35 -3.15 4.77
CA VAL A 199 9.66 -3.69 5.10
C VAL A 199 10.72 -3.00 4.25
N PRO A 200 11.97 -2.86 4.73
CA PRO A 200 12.37 -2.91 6.14
C PRO A 200 11.72 -1.79 6.99
N GLN A 201 11.97 -1.76 8.31
CA GLN A 201 11.39 -0.76 9.22
C GLN A 201 11.74 0.69 8.80
N SER A 202 12.89 0.91 8.18
CA SER A 202 13.26 2.21 7.60
C SER A 202 12.26 2.75 6.56
N ASN A 203 11.62 1.89 5.76
CA ASN A 203 10.56 2.31 4.84
C ASN A 203 9.30 2.78 5.60
N ARG A 204 8.97 2.14 6.73
CA ARG A 204 7.84 2.57 7.57
C ARG A 204 8.11 3.92 8.22
N ARG A 205 9.31 4.11 8.78
CA ARG A 205 9.75 5.40 9.34
C ARG A 205 9.65 6.51 8.29
N ARG A 206 10.11 6.25 7.06
CA ARG A 206 9.99 7.20 5.95
C ARG A 206 8.53 7.48 5.56
N ALA A 207 7.66 6.48 5.54
CA ALA A 207 6.23 6.68 5.29
C ALA A 207 5.58 7.59 6.34
N ILE A 208 5.87 7.35 7.63
CA ILE A 208 5.38 8.14 8.76
C ILE A 208 5.89 9.58 8.67
N ASP A 209 7.16 9.77 8.33
CA ASP A 209 7.75 11.10 8.15
C ASP A 209 7.08 11.86 6.99
N LEU A 210 6.80 11.20 5.85
CA LEU A 210 6.06 11.82 4.75
C LEU A 210 4.63 12.22 5.15
N LEU A 211 3.92 11.38 5.92
CA LEU A 211 2.59 11.69 6.43
C LEU A 211 2.58 12.93 7.34
N ARG A 212 3.61 13.11 8.17
CA ARG A 212 3.79 14.29 9.03
C ARG A 212 4.22 15.53 8.27
N ARG A 213 5.12 15.36 7.30
CA ARG A 213 5.70 16.47 6.53
C ARG A 213 4.66 17.13 5.61
N TYR A 214 3.64 16.38 5.19
CA TYR A 214 2.56 16.89 4.35
C TYR A 214 1.18 16.70 5.02
N PRO A 215 0.85 17.49 6.06
CA PRO A 215 -0.44 17.40 6.77
C PRO A 215 -1.64 17.61 5.84
N ARG A 216 -2.57 16.66 5.81
CA ARG A 216 -3.82 16.75 5.03
C ARG A 216 -4.97 16.05 5.74
N HIS A 217 -6.18 16.52 5.46
CA HIS A 217 -7.42 15.86 5.85
C HIS A 217 -8.26 15.62 4.60
N GLU A 218 -8.37 14.38 4.15
CA GLU A 218 -8.97 13.97 2.88
C GLU A 218 -10.02 12.87 3.13
N GLY A 219 -11.30 13.27 3.20
CA GLY A 219 -12.39 12.33 3.49
C GLY A 219 -12.27 11.78 4.92
N LEU A 220 -12.08 10.46 5.04
CA LEU A 220 -11.88 9.78 6.34
C LEU A 220 -10.40 9.74 6.77
N TRP A 221 -9.49 10.26 5.95
CA TRP A 221 -8.06 10.20 6.20
C TRP A 221 -7.54 11.50 6.80
N ASP A 222 -6.88 11.41 7.94
CA ASP A 222 -6.04 12.46 8.53
C ASP A 222 -4.59 11.93 8.54
N THR A 223 -3.67 12.64 7.88
CA THR A 223 -2.29 12.17 7.76
C THR A 223 -1.54 12.19 9.09
N MET A 224 -1.86 13.13 9.99
CA MET A 224 -1.26 13.22 11.32
C MET A 224 -1.76 12.06 12.20
N PHE A 225 -3.05 11.75 12.13
CA PHE A 225 -3.62 10.55 12.76
C PHE A 225 -2.94 9.28 12.24
N ALA A 226 -2.83 9.14 10.92
CA ALA A 226 -2.23 7.99 10.26
C ALA A 226 -0.75 7.80 10.66
N ALA A 227 0.01 8.90 10.73
CA ALA A 227 1.40 8.88 11.19
C ALA A 227 1.51 8.40 12.65
N SER A 228 0.72 8.98 13.55
CA SER A 228 0.74 8.62 14.97
C SER A 228 0.28 7.17 15.21
N LEU A 229 -0.68 6.68 14.43
CA LEU A 229 -1.07 5.27 14.46
C LEU A 229 0.05 4.35 13.95
N GLY A 230 0.77 4.74 12.89
CA GLY A 230 1.92 3.99 12.39
C GLY A 230 3.03 3.85 13.43
N ASP A 231 3.38 4.94 14.12
CA ASP A 231 4.36 4.92 15.21
C ASP A 231 3.93 4.01 16.35
N LEU A 232 2.65 4.05 16.71
CA LEU A 232 2.10 3.23 17.78
C LEU A 232 2.19 1.73 17.44
N ILE A 233 1.89 1.36 16.20
CA ILE A 233 2.02 -0.03 15.73
C ILE A 233 3.49 -0.45 15.78
N MET A 234 4.42 0.37 15.28
CA MET A 234 5.85 0.09 15.36
C MET A 234 6.35 -0.04 16.81
N ALA A 235 5.83 0.79 17.72
CA ALA A 235 6.14 0.69 19.14
C ALA A 235 5.65 -0.63 19.75
N ARG A 236 4.42 -1.05 19.45
CA ARG A 236 3.88 -2.34 19.93
C ARG A 236 4.71 -3.51 19.43
N GLU A 237 5.09 -3.52 18.16
CA GLU A 237 5.93 -4.59 17.61
C GLU A 237 7.30 -4.67 18.31
N ARG A 238 7.92 -3.52 18.62
CA ARG A 238 9.17 -3.47 19.39
C ARG A 238 8.99 -3.96 20.83
N GLU A 239 7.86 -3.65 21.48
CA GLU A 239 7.54 -4.21 22.80
C GLU A 239 7.47 -5.74 22.76
N ILE A 240 6.85 -6.32 21.72
CA ILE A 240 6.73 -7.78 21.57
C ILE A 240 8.09 -8.44 21.38
N LEU A 241 8.96 -7.83 20.55
CA LEU A 241 10.34 -8.31 20.41
C LEU A 241 11.07 -8.27 21.76
N ALA A 242 10.91 -7.19 22.53
CA ALA A 242 11.50 -7.08 23.87
C ALA A 242 10.91 -8.07 24.90
N GLU A 243 9.60 -8.34 24.83
CA GLU A 243 8.92 -9.38 25.64
C GLU A 243 9.53 -10.76 25.35
N ARG A 244 9.68 -11.14 24.07
CA ARG A 244 10.27 -12.42 23.69
C ARG A 244 11.73 -12.59 24.07
N ARG A 245 12.54 -11.53 23.96
CA ARG A 245 13.93 -11.57 24.42
C ARG A 245 14.01 -11.86 25.91
N ARG A 246 13.10 -11.30 26.72
CA ARG A 246 13.02 -11.58 28.15
C ARG A 246 12.61 -13.02 28.44
N GLU A 247 11.59 -13.52 27.75
CA GLU A 247 11.12 -14.91 27.89
C GLU A 247 12.18 -15.94 27.46
N SER A 248 12.97 -15.63 26.43
CA SER A 248 14.03 -16.54 25.95
C SER A 248 15.25 -16.57 26.88
N CYS A 249 15.52 -15.48 27.62
CA CYS A 249 16.62 -15.43 28.59
C CYS A 249 16.30 -16.10 29.93
N THR A 250 15.02 -16.33 30.26
CA THR A 250 14.64 -16.96 31.54
C THR A 250 14.88 -18.48 31.59
N ASP A 251 15.25 -19.11 30.48
CA ASP A 251 15.53 -20.55 30.39
C ASP A 251 17.04 -20.92 30.44
N VAL A 252 17.94 -19.94 30.61
CA VAL A 252 19.39 -20.18 30.74
C VAL A 252 19.88 -19.72 32.11
N ASP A 253 19.88 -20.65 33.06
CA ASP A 253 20.61 -20.50 34.31
C ASP A 253 22.11 -20.59 34.01
N GLY A 254 22.79 -19.44 33.99
CA GLY A 254 24.26 -19.40 34.01
C GLY A 254 24.90 -18.37 33.08
N GLY A 255 25.42 -17.30 33.69
CA GLY A 255 26.67 -16.68 33.26
C GLY A 255 26.56 -15.54 32.24
N ASP A 256 26.99 -14.37 32.69
CA ASP A 256 27.34 -13.17 31.92
C ASP A 256 26.20 -12.41 31.23
N ALA A 257 25.77 -11.37 31.93
CA ALA A 257 25.05 -10.21 31.40
C ALA A 257 25.92 -9.46 30.38
N ALA A 258 26.10 -10.06 29.20
CA ALA A 258 26.59 -9.36 28.04
C ALA A 258 25.46 -8.50 27.49
N GLU A 259 25.62 -7.19 27.67
CA GLU A 259 24.97 -6.09 26.97
C GLU A 259 23.82 -6.52 26.05
N ALA A 260 22.58 -6.37 26.54
CA ALA A 260 21.40 -6.45 25.69
C ALA A 260 21.59 -5.44 24.56
N LYS A 261 22.09 -5.92 23.41
CA LYS A 261 22.21 -5.15 22.17
C LYS A 261 20.88 -4.46 22.00
N GLN A 262 20.88 -3.14 22.15
CA GLN A 262 19.75 -2.30 21.88
C GLN A 262 19.27 -2.70 20.49
N GLY A 263 18.11 -3.36 20.45
CA GLY A 263 17.69 -4.14 19.28
C GLY A 263 17.84 -3.30 18.03
N ASP A 264 18.42 -3.90 16.99
CA ASP A 264 18.54 -3.26 15.70
C ASP A 264 17.17 -2.70 15.31
N ASP A 265 17.13 -1.42 14.99
CA ASP A 265 15.90 -0.71 14.63
C ASP A 265 15.28 -1.27 13.35
N ASP A 266 16.01 -2.16 12.65
CA ASP A 266 15.60 -2.92 11.48
C ASP A 266 15.41 -4.43 11.74
N GLU A 267 15.31 -4.87 13.00
CA GLU A 267 14.99 -6.28 13.32
C GLU A 267 13.68 -6.73 12.65
N ILE A 268 13.74 -7.92 12.05
CA ILE A 268 12.61 -8.51 11.33
C ILE A 268 11.55 -8.93 12.34
N VAL A 269 10.39 -8.28 12.27
CA VAL A 269 9.20 -8.68 13.02
C VAL A 269 8.55 -9.85 12.30
N GLU A 270 8.55 -11.02 12.97
CA GLU A 270 7.86 -12.23 12.50
C GLU A 270 6.40 -11.95 12.14
N VAL A 271 5.88 -12.66 11.12
CA VAL A 271 4.52 -12.48 10.60
C VAL A 271 3.45 -12.59 11.69
N LEU A 272 3.60 -13.52 12.64
CA LEU A 272 2.62 -13.71 13.72
C LEU A 272 2.61 -12.55 14.73
N ASP A 273 3.68 -11.78 14.80
CA ASP A 273 3.82 -10.65 15.72
C ASP A 273 3.57 -9.32 15.02
N ARG A 274 3.22 -9.36 13.73
CA ARG A 274 2.66 -8.23 13.01
C ARG A 274 1.24 -7.96 13.46
N GLN A 275 0.87 -6.69 13.31
CA GLN A 275 -0.47 -6.20 13.57
C GLN A 275 -1.51 -6.93 12.70
N TYR A 276 -2.50 -7.55 13.35
CA TYR A 276 -3.66 -8.15 12.68
C TYR A 276 -4.79 -7.14 12.54
N GLY A 277 -5.20 -6.54 13.66
CA GLY A 277 -6.44 -5.78 13.72
C GLY A 277 -6.32 -4.57 14.64
N THR A 278 -6.68 -3.41 14.09
CA THR A 278 -6.66 -2.13 14.81
C THR A 278 -8.08 -1.67 15.04
N ARG A 279 -8.48 -1.49 16.30
CA ARG A 279 -9.77 -0.88 16.65
C ARG A 279 -9.55 0.51 17.21
N VAL A 280 -10.06 1.51 16.50
CA VAL A 280 -9.93 2.92 16.88
C VAL A 280 -11.26 3.41 17.44
N LYS A 281 -11.21 4.04 18.62
CA LYS A 281 -12.31 4.81 19.19
C LYS A 281 -11.83 6.23 19.41
N PHE A 282 -12.35 7.16 18.60
CA PHE A 282 -12.10 8.59 18.75
C PHE A 282 -12.70 9.07 20.08
N GLU A 283 -11.90 9.73 20.90
CA GLU A 283 -12.34 10.32 22.17
C GLU A 283 -12.65 11.82 21.96
N ASN A 284 -11.92 12.50 21.07
CA ASN A 284 -12.21 13.83 20.55
C ASN A 284 -11.61 14.00 19.14
N GLU A 285 -11.48 15.24 18.64
CA GLU A 285 -10.97 15.56 17.30
C GLU A 285 -9.49 15.20 17.10
N ARG A 286 -8.69 15.23 18.16
CA ARG A 286 -7.22 15.04 18.13
C ARG A 286 -6.75 13.96 19.11
N SER A 287 -7.65 13.07 19.54
CA SER A 287 -7.32 11.98 20.45
C SER A 287 -8.15 10.72 20.19
N ALA A 288 -7.50 9.58 20.36
CA ALA A 288 -8.12 8.29 20.17
C ALA A 288 -7.58 7.26 21.15
N ARG A 289 -8.46 6.33 21.51
CA ARG A 289 -8.10 5.07 22.14
C ARG A 289 -8.01 4.01 21.06
N VAL A 290 -6.88 3.32 21.02
CA VAL A 290 -6.61 2.28 20.02
C VAL A 290 -6.31 0.97 20.69
N THR A 291 -7.02 -0.08 20.28
CA THR A 291 -6.69 -1.46 20.61
C THR A 291 -5.89 -2.05 19.47
N LEU A 292 -4.66 -2.46 19.77
CA LEU A 292 -3.75 -3.16 18.85
C LEU A 292 -3.70 -4.64 19.21
N CYS A 293 -4.08 -5.49 18.25
CA CYS A 293 -4.01 -6.93 18.38
C CYS A 293 -3.14 -7.51 17.25
N THR A 294 -2.13 -8.29 17.60
CA THR A 294 -1.30 -9.05 16.66
C THR A 294 -1.97 -10.35 16.21
N TRP A 295 -1.46 -10.97 15.16
CA TRP A 295 -1.96 -12.29 14.72
C TRP A 295 -1.85 -13.33 15.83
N ARG A 296 -0.74 -13.37 16.57
CA ARG A 296 -0.51 -14.30 17.68
C ARG A 296 -1.51 -14.09 18.81
N GLU A 297 -1.71 -12.85 19.24
CA GLU A 297 -2.70 -12.49 20.26
C GLU A 297 -4.10 -12.88 19.81
N TRP A 298 -4.46 -12.59 18.55
CA TRP A 298 -5.77 -12.93 18.00
C TRP A 298 -6.01 -14.44 17.95
N ILE A 299 -5.04 -15.24 17.48
CA ILE A 299 -5.11 -16.71 17.44
C ILE A 299 -5.27 -17.27 18.87
N ALA A 300 -4.58 -16.68 19.85
CA ALA A 300 -4.67 -17.05 21.25
C ALA A 300 -5.94 -16.52 21.96
N GLY A 301 -6.84 -15.83 21.26
CA GLY A 301 -8.06 -15.25 21.84
C GLY A 301 -7.79 -14.07 22.80
N GLN A 302 -6.62 -13.45 22.73
CA GLN A 302 -6.24 -12.33 23.58
C GLN A 302 -6.80 -11.01 23.03
N PRO A 303 -7.26 -10.09 23.90
CA PRO A 303 -7.95 -8.86 23.50
C PRO A 303 -7.05 -7.80 22.83
N GLY A 304 -5.74 -8.01 22.78
CA GLY A 304 -4.75 -7.02 22.36
C GLY A 304 -4.47 -5.95 23.44
N LYS A 305 -3.51 -5.07 23.17
CA LYS A 305 -3.15 -3.97 24.07
C LYS A 305 -3.87 -2.67 23.71
N ILE A 306 -4.25 -1.91 24.73
CA ILE A 306 -4.93 -0.62 24.59
C ILE A 306 -3.94 0.51 24.81
N TYR A 307 -3.94 1.46 23.88
CA TYR A 307 -3.15 2.67 23.94
C TYR A 307 -4.04 3.89 23.77
N ARG A 308 -3.54 5.04 24.23
CA ARG A 308 -4.11 6.35 23.95
C ARG A 308 -3.04 7.19 23.30
N PHE A 309 -3.42 7.94 22.28
CA PHE A 309 -2.52 8.94 21.69
C PHE A 309 -3.29 10.17 21.23
N HIS A 310 -2.51 11.25 21.05
CA HIS A 310 -2.94 12.51 20.48
C HIS A 310 -2.11 12.78 19.22
N TRP A 311 -2.67 13.51 18.26
CA TRP A 311 -1.98 13.88 17.02
C TRP A 311 -2.31 15.32 16.60
#